data_AF-A0A6M8F6T5-F1
#
_entry.id   AF-A0A6M8F6T5-F1
#
_cell.length_a   1.000
_cell.length_b   1.000
_cell.length_c   1.000
_cell.angle_alpha   90.00
_cell.angle_beta   90.00
_cell.angle_gamma   90.00
#
_symmetry.space_group_name_H-M   'P 1'
#
loop_
_entity.id
_entity.type
_entity.pdbx_description
1 polymer ?
#
loop_
_entity_poly.entity_id
_entity_poly.type
_entity_poly.pdbx_seq_one_letter_code
_entity_poly.pdbx_strand_id
1 'polypeptide(L)'
;MLAREHALKRIVAHLANISTQAELLGKLHFFDLNIVAEDFYQRLLNEVYGYNLANLNQKQLNTPSIDLADSALKLAVQVTTQRNSTKVQSTLNKFTKHGLGTTYKTLKIVIIGTRTGNYKNLSIPNGVSFDTKADIMDNVSLIKDIEKKSTPDIQAILDIMDSEITHNTGALSILDTPDKDALLNLRNLLDRPALQDPWGQEDSYANFGSSISGLIELINTGKISGTLATKPRFAYEDKKIAEQLNTTYDQLRLLRRLFQAHVRSGEIDLANNKCNFHTSQAEEAFDAQRNAINAHFNSIIAPFGYQPLPKVN
;
A
#
# COMPACT_ATOMS: atom_id res chain seq x y z
N MET A 1 -1.17 20.35 7.82
CA MET A 1 -1.94 19.95 6.62
C MET A 1 -3.43 19.99 6.97
N LEU A 2 -4.30 20.55 6.11
CA LEU A 2 -5.75 20.65 6.40
C LEU A 2 -6.42 19.27 6.27
N ALA A 3 -7.36 18.93 7.16
CA ALA A 3 -8.02 17.62 7.16
C ALA A 3 -8.70 17.27 5.82
N ARG A 4 -9.34 18.27 5.19
CA ARG A 4 -9.95 18.13 3.86
C ARG A 4 -8.91 17.78 2.78
N GLU A 5 -7.78 18.49 2.78
CA GLU A 5 -6.70 18.27 1.82
C GLU A 5 -6.09 16.88 1.99
N HIS A 6 -5.91 16.44 3.24
CA HIS A 6 -5.47 15.07 3.56
C HIS A 6 -6.43 14.02 3.01
N ALA A 7 -7.73 14.18 3.26
CA ALA A 7 -8.73 13.21 2.81
C ALA A 7 -8.77 13.12 1.27
N LEU A 8 -8.76 14.26 0.57
CA LEU A 8 -8.74 14.29 -0.89
C LEU A 8 -7.47 13.62 -1.46
N LYS A 9 -6.28 13.88 -0.90
CA LYS A 9 -5.04 13.23 -1.34
C LYS A 9 -5.10 11.71 -1.16
N ARG A 10 -5.67 11.22 -0.06
CA ARG A 10 -5.84 9.78 0.18
C ARG A 10 -6.82 9.14 -0.80
N ILE A 11 -7.95 9.78 -1.08
CA ILE A 11 -8.92 9.33 -2.10
C ILE A 11 -8.24 9.23 -3.48
N VAL A 12 -7.45 10.23 -3.86
CA VAL A 12 -6.69 10.21 -5.13
C VAL A 12 -5.72 9.03 -5.16
N ALA A 13 -4.98 8.77 -4.08
CA ALA A 13 -4.05 7.65 -4.00
C ALA A 13 -4.75 6.29 -4.14
N HIS A 14 -5.90 6.12 -3.49
CA HIS A 14 -6.74 4.93 -3.60
C HIS A 14 -7.21 4.67 -5.04
N LEU A 15 -7.81 5.68 -5.67
CA LEU A 15 -8.28 5.58 -7.06
C LEU A 15 -7.14 5.30 -8.04
N ALA A 16 -5.96 5.88 -7.81
CA ALA A 16 -4.78 5.61 -8.63
C ALA A 16 -4.32 4.14 -8.48
N ASN A 17 -4.26 3.64 -7.25
CA ASN A 17 -3.84 2.27 -6.95
C ASN A 17 -4.75 1.23 -7.63
N ILE A 18 -6.08 1.37 -7.48
CA ILE A 18 -7.06 0.49 -8.13
C ILE A 18 -6.85 0.51 -9.66
N SER A 19 -6.73 1.71 -10.24
CA SER A 19 -6.56 1.86 -11.69
C SER A 19 -5.28 1.25 -12.23
N THR A 20 -4.18 1.35 -11.49
CA THR A 20 -2.90 0.72 -11.86
C THR A 20 -2.99 -0.80 -11.73
N GLN A 21 -3.54 -1.31 -10.63
CA GLN A 21 -3.72 -2.76 -10.45
C GLN A 21 -4.62 -3.35 -11.55
N ALA A 22 -5.73 -2.68 -11.86
CA ALA A 22 -6.64 -3.06 -12.94
C ALA A 22 -5.95 -3.11 -14.30
N GLU A 23 -5.08 -2.15 -14.59
CA GLU A 23 -4.32 -2.16 -15.84
C GLU A 23 -3.33 -3.32 -15.90
N LEU A 24 -2.59 -3.59 -14.81
CA LEU A 24 -1.58 -4.63 -14.76
C LEU A 24 -2.20 -6.03 -14.81
N LEU A 25 -3.24 -6.29 -14.00
CA LEU A 25 -3.95 -7.57 -13.98
C LEU A 25 -4.66 -7.84 -15.31
N GLY A 26 -5.21 -6.81 -15.96
CA GLY A 26 -5.78 -6.91 -17.29
C GLY A 26 -4.76 -7.32 -18.37
N LYS A 27 -3.50 -6.86 -18.26
CA LYS A 27 -2.39 -7.30 -19.14
C LYS A 27 -1.96 -8.74 -18.88
N LEU A 28 -2.19 -9.25 -17.68
CA LEU A 28 -1.88 -10.63 -17.28
C LEU A 28 -3.05 -11.61 -17.50
N HIS A 29 -4.15 -11.17 -18.11
CA HIS A 29 -5.37 -11.97 -18.36
C HIS A 29 -6.06 -12.52 -17.10
N PHE A 30 -5.85 -11.93 -15.92
CA PHE A 30 -6.59 -12.26 -14.69
C PHE A 30 -7.82 -11.33 -14.58
N PHE A 31 -9.00 -11.86 -14.91
CA PHE A 31 -10.24 -11.08 -15.05
C PHE A 31 -11.09 -10.97 -13.77
N ASP A 32 -10.68 -11.61 -12.67
CA ASP A 32 -11.44 -11.68 -11.40
C ASP A 32 -11.56 -10.33 -10.68
N LEU A 33 -10.83 -9.30 -11.12
CA LEU A 33 -10.92 -7.95 -10.55
C LEU A 33 -12.27 -7.26 -10.88
N ASN A 34 -12.93 -7.61 -11.99
CA ASN A 34 -14.11 -6.86 -12.43
C ASN A 34 -15.29 -7.04 -11.46
N ILE A 35 -15.51 -8.26 -10.94
CA ILE A 35 -16.61 -8.55 -10.00
C ILE A 35 -16.40 -7.83 -8.67
N VAL A 36 -15.17 -7.85 -8.13
CA VAL A 36 -14.83 -7.15 -6.88
C VAL A 36 -14.92 -5.63 -7.07
N ALA A 37 -14.53 -5.12 -8.24
CA ALA A 37 -14.63 -3.69 -8.53
C ALA A 37 -16.08 -3.21 -8.60
N GLU A 38 -17.02 -4.01 -9.09
CA GLU A 38 -18.44 -3.63 -9.16
C GLU A 38 -19.04 -3.34 -7.78
N ASP A 39 -18.82 -4.23 -6.80
CA ASP A 39 -19.32 -4.03 -5.43
C ASP A 39 -18.71 -2.80 -4.77
N PHE A 40 -17.42 -2.55 -4.99
CA PHE A 40 -16.75 -1.33 -4.54
C PHE A 40 -17.36 -0.07 -5.18
N TYR A 41 -17.46 -0.03 -6.51
CA TYR A 41 -18.01 1.12 -7.21
C TYR A 41 -19.50 1.34 -6.91
N GLN A 42 -20.26 0.29 -6.58
CA GLN A 42 -21.63 0.43 -6.09
C GLN A 42 -21.68 1.30 -4.83
N ARG A 43 -20.91 0.93 -3.79
CA ARG A 43 -20.90 1.66 -2.52
C ARG A 43 -20.36 3.07 -2.70
N LEU A 44 -19.27 3.21 -3.46
CA LEU A 44 -18.66 4.50 -3.74
C LEU A 44 -19.62 5.46 -4.45
N LEU A 45 -20.30 5.01 -5.51
CA LEU A 45 -21.22 5.87 -6.25
C LEU A 45 -22.48 6.22 -5.46
N ASN A 46 -22.97 5.29 -4.62
CA ASN A 46 -24.09 5.56 -3.71
C ASN A 46 -23.71 6.69 -2.74
N GLU A 47 -22.51 6.65 -2.16
CA GLU A 47 -22.03 7.71 -1.27
C GLU A 47 -21.80 9.04 -2.01
N VAL A 48 -21.14 9.00 -3.17
CA VAL A 48 -20.79 10.23 -3.92
C VAL A 48 -22.03 10.91 -4.47
N TYR A 49 -23.03 10.18 -4.95
CA TYR A 49 -24.16 10.79 -5.68
C TYR A 49 -25.51 10.65 -4.96
N GLY A 50 -25.57 9.94 -3.83
CA GLY A 50 -26.83 9.65 -3.14
C GLY A 50 -27.71 8.67 -3.92
N TYR A 51 -27.11 7.83 -4.76
CA TYR A 51 -27.83 6.79 -5.49
C TYR A 51 -28.18 5.61 -4.56
N ASN A 52 -29.07 4.74 -5.04
CA ASN A 52 -29.36 3.45 -4.45
C ASN A 52 -29.08 2.33 -5.46
N LEU A 53 -27.85 2.29 -5.97
CA LEU A 53 -27.38 1.26 -6.89
C LEU A 53 -27.30 -0.08 -6.18
N ALA A 54 -27.81 -1.11 -6.83
CA ALA A 54 -27.64 -2.51 -6.49
C ALA A 54 -26.87 -3.24 -7.58
N ASN A 55 -25.96 -4.13 -7.19
CA ASN A 55 -25.24 -5.02 -8.10
C ASN A 55 -26.21 -6.05 -8.69
N LEU A 56 -26.30 -6.09 -10.02
CA LEU A 56 -27.20 -6.96 -10.77
C LEU A 56 -26.71 -8.41 -10.78
N ASN A 57 -25.40 -8.63 -10.66
CA ASN A 57 -24.81 -9.97 -10.60
C ASN A 57 -25.24 -10.75 -9.34
N GLN A 58 -25.74 -10.07 -8.29
CA GLN A 58 -26.31 -10.71 -7.10
C GLN A 58 -27.77 -11.17 -7.27
N LYS A 59 -28.50 -10.67 -8.29
CA LYS A 59 -29.94 -10.94 -8.50
C LYS A 59 -30.23 -11.76 -9.75
N GLN A 60 -29.44 -11.60 -10.82
CA GLN A 60 -29.53 -12.36 -12.06
C GLN A 60 -28.13 -12.47 -12.68
N LEU A 61 -27.62 -13.70 -12.83
CA LEU A 61 -26.38 -13.96 -13.57
C LEU A 61 -26.51 -13.41 -15.01
N ASN A 62 -25.58 -12.54 -15.39
CA ASN A 62 -25.37 -12.04 -16.76
C ASN A 62 -26.48 -11.15 -17.34
N THR A 63 -26.87 -10.06 -16.65
CA THR A 63 -27.58 -8.97 -17.36
C THR A 63 -26.63 -8.38 -18.40
N PRO A 64 -26.92 -8.46 -19.71
CA PRO A 64 -25.95 -8.07 -20.71
C PRO A 64 -25.69 -6.56 -20.63
N SER A 65 -24.43 -6.15 -20.49
CA SER A 65 -23.93 -4.77 -20.64
C SER A 65 -24.26 -3.73 -19.56
N ILE A 66 -24.74 -4.13 -18.38
CA ILE A 66 -24.84 -3.28 -17.20
C ILE A 66 -24.52 -4.10 -15.95
N ASP A 67 -23.86 -3.49 -14.96
CA ASP A 67 -23.41 -4.21 -13.76
C ASP A 67 -24.20 -3.75 -12.53
N LEU A 68 -24.53 -2.45 -12.44
CA LEU A 68 -25.27 -1.87 -11.32
C LEU A 68 -26.54 -1.17 -11.82
N ALA A 69 -27.57 -1.11 -10.99
CA ALA A 69 -28.76 -0.31 -11.31
C ALA A 69 -29.46 0.27 -10.08
N ASP A 70 -30.05 1.44 -10.28
CA ASP A 70 -30.99 2.07 -9.37
C ASP A 70 -32.37 2.09 -10.05
N SER A 71 -33.28 1.25 -9.56
CA SER A 71 -34.61 1.11 -10.13
C SER A 71 -35.49 2.35 -9.91
N ALA A 72 -35.28 3.11 -8.83
CA ALA A 72 -36.06 4.31 -8.53
C ALA A 72 -35.69 5.44 -9.49
N LEU A 73 -34.39 5.63 -9.72
CA LEU A 73 -33.87 6.62 -10.67
C LEU A 73 -33.92 6.15 -12.13
N LYS A 74 -34.25 4.87 -12.37
CA LYS A 74 -34.15 4.22 -13.69
C LYS A 74 -32.76 4.42 -14.29
N LEU A 75 -31.74 4.31 -13.47
CA LEU A 75 -30.34 4.48 -13.83
C LEU A 75 -29.67 3.11 -13.90
N ALA A 76 -28.93 2.88 -14.98
CA ALA A 76 -28.01 1.75 -15.09
C ALA A 76 -26.57 2.24 -15.16
N VAL A 77 -25.65 1.46 -14.60
CA VAL A 77 -24.22 1.75 -14.59
C VAL A 77 -23.45 0.52 -15.08
N GLN A 78 -22.54 0.74 -16.02
CA GLN A 78 -21.49 -0.22 -16.38
C GLN A 78 -20.18 0.25 -15.78
N VAL A 79 -19.51 -0.63 -15.05
CA VAL A 79 -18.13 -0.49 -14.59
C VAL A 79 -17.22 -1.28 -15.55
N THR A 80 -16.11 -0.68 -15.99
CA THR A 80 -15.22 -1.32 -16.97
C THR A 80 -13.77 -0.87 -16.85
N THR A 81 -12.84 -1.80 -17.02
CA THR A 81 -11.40 -1.53 -17.16
C THR A 81 -10.99 -1.20 -18.60
N GLN A 82 -11.87 -1.46 -19.59
CA GLN A 82 -11.63 -1.17 -21.00
C GLN A 82 -11.89 0.30 -21.31
N ARG A 83 -10.84 1.03 -21.69
CA ARG A 83 -10.77 2.51 -21.80
C ARG A 83 -11.03 3.07 -23.20
N ASN A 84 -11.44 2.24 -24.17
CA ASN A 84 -11.57 2.64 -25.57
C ASN A 84 -13.02 2.95 -25.97
N SER A 85 -13.20 3.79 -26.99
CA SER A 85 -14.53 4.19 -27.50
C SER A 85 -15.31 3.00 -28.08
N THR A 86 -14.63 2.00 -28.64
CA THR A 86 -15.24 0.77 -29.14
C THR A 86 -16.01 0.01 -28.06
N LYS A 87 -15.46 -0.07 -26.84
CA LYS A 87 -16.15 -0.66 -25.69
C LYS A 87 -17.41 0.11 -25.35
N VAL A 88 -17.31 1.44 -25.23
CA VAL A 88 -18.47 2.30 -24.94
C VAL A 88 -19.57 2.11 -25.98
N GLN A 89 -19.22 2.12 -27.26
CA GLN A 89 -20.19 1.88 -28.35
C GLN A 89 -20.81 0.48 -28.25
N SER A 90 -20.01 -0.54 -27.93
CA SER A 90 -20.51 -1.90 -27.72
C SER A 90 -21.52 -1.98 -26.58
N THR A 91 -21.25 -1.29 -25.46
CA THR A 91 -22.18 -1.21 -24.31
C THR A 91 -23.48 -0.53 -24.73
N LEU A 92 -23.44 0.62 -25.41
CA LEU A 92 -24.64 1.32 -25.90
C LEU A 92 -25.49 0.43 -26.83
N ASN A 93 -24.83 -0.26 -27.77
CA ASN A 93 -25.51 -1.15 -28.71
C ASN A 93 -26.17 -2.33 -28.00
N LYS A 94 -25.48 -2.95 -27.04
CA LYS A 94 -26.04 -4.06 -26.25
C LYS A 94 -27.20 -3.60 -25.38
N PHE A 95 -27.06 -2.46 -24.70
CA PHE A 95 -28.11 -1.88 -23.86
C PHE A 95 -29.42 -1.73 -24.63
N THR A 96 -29.33 -1.25 -25.87
CA THR A 96 -30.49 -1.08 -26.76
C THR A 96 -30.98 -2.41 -27.32
N LYS A 97 -30.07 -3.27 -27.79
CA LYS A 97 -30.41 -4.60 -28.33
C LYS A 97 -31.19 -5.45 -27.34
N HIS A 98 -30.86 -5.34 -26.04
CA HIS A 98 -31.54 -6.07 -24.97
C HIS A 98 -32.75 -5.31 -24.39
N GLY A 99 -33.15 -4.18 -24.98
CA GLY A 99 -34.34 -3.44 -24.57
C GLY A 99 -34.24 -2.81 -23.18
N LEU A 100 -33.03 -2.64 -22.63
CA LEU A 100 -32.83 -2.14 -21.26
C LEU A 100 -33.35 -0.70 -21.09
N GLY A 101 -33.39 0.08 -22.18
CA GLY A 101 -33.98 1.43 -22.26
C GLY A 101 -35.46 1.53 -21.87
N THR A 102 -36.17 0.39 -21.85
CA THR A 102 -37.56 0.33 -21.34
C THR A 102 -37.62 0.49 -19.84
N THR A 103 -36.63 -0.07 -19.13
CA THR A 103 -36.56 -0.10 -17.66
C THR A 103 -35.68 1.03 -17.14
N TYR A 104 -34.50 1.20 -17.72
CA TYR A 104 -33.50 2.19 -17.32
C TYR A 104 -33.41 3.28 -18.40
N LYS A 105 -33.70 4.53 -18.05
CA LYS A 105 -33.71 5.66 -18.99
C LYS A 105 -32.33 6.27 -19.21
N THR A 106 -31.48 6.18 -18.19
CA THR A 106 -30.13 6.73 -18.21
C THR A 106 -29.12 5.60 -18.06
N LEU A 107 -28.04 5.68 -18.83
CA LEU A 107 -26.89 4.79 -18.71
C LEU A 107 -25.66 5.62 -18.33
N LYS A 108 -24.88 5.16 -17.35
CA LYS A 108 -23.56 5.69 -17.05
C LYS A 108 -22.50 4.62 -17.25
N ILE A 109 -21.30 5.02 -17.67
CA ILE A 109 -20.16 4.13 -17.87
C ILE A 109 -18.99 4.64 -17.03
N VAL A 110 -18.62 3.87 -16.01
CA VAL A 110 -17.47 4.11 -15.15
C VAL A 110 -16.27 3.35 -15.70
N ILE A 111 -15.24 4.11 -16.04
CA ILE A 111 -13.95 3.61 -16.49
C ILE A 111 -12.99 3.58 -15.31
N ILE A 112 -12.50 2.38 -14.99
CA ILE A 112 -11.44 2.18 -13.99
C ILE A 112 -10.11 2.60 -14.63
N GLY A 113 -9.71 3.84 -14.37
CA GLY A 113 -8.49 4.46 -14.90
C GLY A 113 -8.76 5.72 -15.70
N THR A 114 -7.82 6.04 -16.59
CA THR A 114 -7.86 7.27 -17.38
C THR A 114 -8.51 7.01 -18.74
N ARG A 115 -9.35 7.94 -19.21
CA ARG A 115 -9.86 7.95 -20.57
C ARG A 115 -8.72 8.00 -21.60
N THR A 116 -8.68 7.05 -22.53
CA THR A 116 -7.67 7.05 -23.63
C THR A 116 -8.27 7.20 -25.02
N GLY A 117 -9.60 7.07 -25.17
CA GLY A 117 -10.31 7.18 -26.45
C GLY A 117 -10.87 8.57 -26.78
N ASN A 118 -11.08 8.83 -28.07
CA ASN A 118 -11.92 9.95 -28.53
C ASN A 118 -13.39 9.51 -28.54
N TYR A 119 -14.19 10.04 -27.61
CA TYR A 119 -15.60 9.69 -27.45
C TYR A 119 -16.56 10.61 -28.24
N LYS A 120 -16.04 11.54 -29.05
CA LYS A 120 -16.86 12.53 -29.77
C LYS A 120 -17.76 11.93 -30.86
N ASN A 121 -17.40 10.75 -31.39
CA ASN A 121 -18.06 10.15 -32.55
C ASN A 121 -18.88 8.89 -32.19
N LEU A 122 -19.38 8.80 -30.95
CA LEU A 122 -20.25 7.70 -30.54
C LEU A 122 -21.65 7.88 -31.15
N SER A 123 -22.21 6.79 -31.68
CA SER A 123 -23.58 6.74 -32.15
C SER A 123 -24.48 6.32 -30.99
N ILE A 124 -25.31 7.24 -30.51
CA ILE A 124 -26.23 6.96 -29.40
C ILE A 124 -27.50 6.32 -29.98
N PRO A 125 -27.82 5.05 -29.67
CA PRO A 125 -28.99 4.40 -30.23
C PRO A 125 -30.30 5.01 -29.66
N ASN A 126 -31.37 4.90 -30.44
CA ASN A 126 -32.70 5.35 -30.01
C ASN A 126 -33.17 4.58 -28.77
N GLY A 127 -33.69 5.31 -27.78
CA GLY A 127 -34.22 4.74 -26.54
C GLY A 127 -33.26 4.78 -25.34
N VAL A 128 -32.09 5.39 -25.49
CA VAL A 128 -31.12 5.63 -24.40
C VAL A 128 -30.83 7.12 -24.27
N SER A 129 -30.93 7.67 -23.06
CA SER A 129 -30.40 9.00 -22.77
C SER A 129 -28.93 8.86 -22.33
N PHE A 130 -28.00 9.39 -23.12
CA PHE A 130 -26.57 9.28 -22.88
C PHE A 130 -25.81 10.52 -23.39
N ASP A 131 -25.17 11.24 -22.49
CA ASP A 131 -24.24 12.33 -22.78
C ASP A 131 -22.79 11.82 -22.70
N THR A 132 -22.07 11.84 -23.82
CA THR A 132 -20.70 11.30 -23.90
C THR A 132 -19.68 12.02 -23.01
N LYS A 133 -19.96 13.24 -22.57
CA LYS A 133 -19.12 14.00 -21.63
C LYS A 133 -19.50 13.71 -20.18
N ALA A 134 -20.79 13.70 -19.87
CA ALA A 134 -21.28 13.61 -18.49
C ALA A 134 -21.51 12.17 -18.00
N ASP A 135 -21.86 11.24 -18.89
CA ASP A 135 -22.23 9.87 -18.54
C ASP A 135 -21.08 8.88 -18.71
N ILE A 136 -19.97 9.30 -19.33
CA ILE A 136 -18.70 8.59 -19.22
C ILE A 136 -17.94 9.19 -18.04
N MET A 137 -17.63 8.36 -17.05
CA MET A 137 -16.98 8.74 -15.81
C MET A 137 -15.63 8.03 -15.71
N ASP A 138 -14.61 8.77 -15.32
CA ASP A 138 -13.27 8.29 -14.99
C ASP A 138 -12.83 8.85 -13.64
N ASN A 139 -11.65 8.44 -13.18
CA ASN A 139 -11.09 8.90 -11.91
C ASN A 139 -11.07 10.43 -11.81
N VAL A 140 -10.73 11.14 -12.89
CA VAL A 140 -10.65 12.60 -12.89
C VAL A 140 -12.03 13.24 -12.69
N SER A 141 -13.06 12.78 -13.42
CA SER A 141 -14.42 13.29 -13.23
C SER A 141 -14.96 12.99 -11.84
N LEU A 142 -14.68 11.79 -11.31
CA LEU A 142 -15.13 11.39 -9.98
C LEU A 142 -14.49 12.25 -8.90
N ILE A 143 -13.17 12.49 -8.97
CA ILE A 143 -12.44 13.37 -8.04
C ILE A 143 -13.02 14.78 -8.07
N LYS A 144 -13.32 15.33 -9.26
CA LYS A 144 -13.94 16.66 -9.39
C LYS A 144 -15.32 16.75 -8.75
N ASP A 145 -16.08 15.66 -8.74
CA ASP A 145 -17.39 15.64 -8.08
C ASP A 145 -17.25 15.46 -6.57
N ILE A 146 -16.32 14.64 -6.11
CA ILE A 146 -15.96 14.48 -4.69
C ILE A 146 -15.47 15.81 -4.10
N GLU A 147 -14.63 16.55 -4.84
CA GLU A 147 -14.09 17.85 -4.40
C GLU A 147 -15.18 18.89 -4.12
N LYS A 148 -16.36 18.77 -4.75
CA LYS A 148 -17.49 19.69 -4.53
C LYS A 148 -18.29 19.36 -3.25
N LYS A 149 -18.01 18.23 -2.59
CA LYS A 149 -18.73 17.76 -1.41
C LYS A 149 -18.29 18.45 -0.12
N SER A 150 -19.12 18.34 0.91
CA SER A 150 -18.79 18.82 2.24
C SER A 150 -17.63 18.01 2.83
N THR A 151 -16.89 18.57 3.79
CA THR A 151 -15.77 17.85 4.43
C THR A 151 -16.22 16.55 5.12
N PRO A 152 -17.37 16.50 5.82
CA PRO A 152 -17.93 15.25 6.34
C PRO A 152 -18.19 14.18 5.26
N ASP A 153 -18.81 14.56 4.14
CA ASP A 153 -19.09 13.62 3.05
C ASP A 153 -17.80 13.07 2.43
N ILE A 154 -16.78 13.93 2.25
CA ILE A 154 -15.45 13.50 1.77
C ILE A 154 -14.83 12.49 2.75
N GLN A 155 -15.01 12.68 4.05
CA GLN A 155 -14.53 11.73 5.05
C GLN A 155 -15.28 10.40 4.97
N ALA A 156 -16.61 10.42 4.84
CA ALA A 156 -17.41 9.20 4.67
C ALA A 156 -17.00 8.41 3.41
N ILE A 157 -16.75 9.11 2.30
CA ILE A 157 -16.20 8.50 1.09
C ILE A 157 -14.84 7.84 1.35
N LEU A 158 -13.94 8.54 2.06
CA LEU A 158 -12.63 7.99 2.41
C LEU A 158 -12.75 6.75 3.30
N ASP A 159 -13.67 6.76 4.28
CA ASP A 159 -13.87 5.63 5.20
C ASP A 159 -14.34 4.38 4.43
N ILE A 160 -15.22 4.53 3.42
CA ILE A 160 -15.58 3.43 2.51
C ILE A 160 -14.34 2.89 1.80
N MET A 161 -13.53 3.79 1.22
CA MET A 161 -12.32 3.38 0.49
C MET A 161 -11.30 2.68 1.39
N ASP A 162 -11.11 3.16 2.61
CA ASP A 162 -10.22 2.54 3.61
C ASP A 162 -10.71 1.15 4.05
N SER A 163 -12.04 0.95 4.11
CA SER A 163 -12.62 -0.35 4.50
C SER A 163 -12.57 -1.43 3.40
N GLU A 164 -12.63 -1.01 2.14
CA GLU A 164 -12.70 -1.91 0.98
C GLU A 164 -11.33 -2.18 0.34
N ILE A 165 -10.40 -1.21 0.44
CA ILE A 165 -9.09 -1.29 -0.20
C ILE A 165 -8.05 -1.70 0.85
N THR A 166 -7.72 -2.99 0.86
CA THR A 166 -6.60 -3.50 1.66
C THR A 166 -5.29 -3.01 1.05
N HIS A 167 -4.74 -1.96 1.64
CA HIS A 167 -3.53 -1.33 1.18
C HIS A 167 -2.33 -2.29 1.19
N ASN A 168 -1.80 -2.60 0.00
CA ASN A 168 -0.37 -2.91 -0.15
C ASN A 168 0.43 -1.65 -0.58
N THR A 169 -0.04 -0.46 -0.16
CA THR A 169 0.61 0.86 -0.34
C THR A 169 1.57 1.17 0.80
N GLY A 170 2.35 0.18 1.26
CA GLY A 170 3.33 0.41 2.34
C GLY A 170 4.33 1.51 1.97
N ALA A 171 4.87 1.50 0.75
CA ALA A 171 6.06 2.29 0.46
C ALA A 171 5.86 3.82 0.49
N LEU A 172 4.79 4.36 -0.11
CA LEU A 172 4.54 5.81 -0.16
C LEU A 172 4.06 6.35 1.20
N SER A 173 3.15 5.63 1.88
CA SER A 173 2.69 6.01 3.22
C SER A 173 3.81 5.98 4.25
N ILE A 174 4.76 5.05 4.12
CA ILE A 174 5.88 4.92 5.07
C ILE A 174 6.88 6.06 4.94
N LEU A 175 7.12 6.56 3.72
CA LEU A 175 8.02 7.71 3.51
C LEU A 175 7.41 9.02 4.06
N ASP A 176 6.09 9.11 4.14
CA ASP A 176 5.38 10.24 4.73
C ASP A 176 5.09 10.07 6.24
N THR A 177 5.42 8.91 6.84
CA THR A 177 5.21 8.62 8.27
C THR A 177 6.01 9.61 9.14
N PRO A 178 5.44 10.26 10.16
CA PRO A 178 6.19 11.14 11.05
C PRO A 178 7.44 10.46 11.61
N ASP A 179 8.56 11.19 11.72
CA ASP A 179 9.85 10.63 12.14
C ASP A 179 9.79 9.84 13.45
N LYS A 180 8.99 10.30 14.42
CA LYS A 180 8.76 9.60 15.69
C LYS A 180 8.16 8.20 15.48
N ASP A 181 7.20 8.06 14.57
CA ASP A 181 6.49 6.81 14.32
C ASP A 181 7.36 5.86 13.49
N ALA A 182 8.17 6.41 12.57
CA ALA A 182 9.19 5.66 11.85
C ALA A 182 10.30 5.13 12.79
N LEU A 183 10.69 5.91 13.81
CA LEU A 183 11.60 5.48 14.87
C LEU A 183 10.98 4.37 15.75
N LEU A 184 9.70 4.46 16.09
CA LEU A 184 9.01 3.40 16.83
C LEU A 184 8.99 2.09 16.03
N ASN A 185 8.74 2.15 14.72
CA ASN A 185 8.82 0.99 13.84
C ASN A 185 10.24 0.40 13.80
N LEU A 186 11.28 1.26 13.70
CA LEU A 186 12.66 0.81 13.78
C LEU A 186 12.97 0.13 15.12
N ARG A 187 12.52 0.71 16.25
CA ARG A 187 12.68 0.14 17.58
C ARG A 187 12.13 -1.27 17.64
N ASN A 188 10.90 -1.48 17.18
CA ASN A 188 10.24 -2.79 17.22
C ASN A 188 10.93 -3.82 16.32
N LEU A 189 11.54 -3.38 15.22
CA LEU A 189 12.27 -4.26 14.32
C LEU A 189 13.68 -4.59 14.84
N LEU A 190 14.30 -3.68 15.59
CA LEU A 190 15.58 -3.89 16.26
C LEU A 190 15.47 -4.80 17.48
N ASP A 191 14.29 -4.92 18.08
CA ASP A 191 13.98 -5.82 19.21
C ASP A 191 13.87 -7.28 18.73
N ARG A 192 15.02 -7.96 18.58
CA ARG A 192 15.17 -9.34 18.10
C ARG A 192 16.45 -10.03 18.62
N PRO A 193 16.49 -11.37 18.67
CA PRO A 193 17.63 -12.16 19.18
C PRO A 193 19.04 -11.64 18.85
N ALA A 194 19.28 -11.26 17.58
CA ALA A 194 20.58 -10.78 17.12
C ALA A 194 21.14 -9.54 17.86
N LEU A 195 20.31 -8.79 18.58
CA LEU A 195 20.73 -7.68 19.45
C LEU A 195 20.36 -7.87 20.92
N GLN A 196 19.61 -8.91 21.27
CA GLN A 196 18.99 -9.08 22.59
C GLN A 196 19.55 -10.27 23.37
N ASP A 197 19.86 -11.36 22.68
CA ASP A 197 20.30 -12.58 23.33
C ASP A 197 21.82 -12.53 23.57
N PRO A 198 22.35 -13.10 24.67
CA PRO A 198 23.78 -13.22 24.89
C PRO A 198 24.43 -14.09 23.81
N TRP A 199 25.68 -13.82 23.46
CA TRP A 199 26.37 -14.56 22.41
C TRP A 199 26.41 -16.07 22.70
N GLY A 200 26.67 -16.46 23.96
CA GLY A 200 26.65 -17.86 24.38
C GLY A 200 25.31 -18.58 24.24
N GLN A 201 24.22 -17.85 23.99
CA GLN A 201 22.87 -18.41 23.75
C GLN A 201 22.46 -18.37 22.27
N GLU A 202 23.38 -18.06 21.36
CA GLU A 202 23.07 -17.99 19.93
C GLU A 202 22.85 -19.40 19.34
N ASP A 203 21.60 -19.68 18.98
CA ASP A 203 21.20 -20.98 18.44
C ASP A 203 21.59 -21.18 16.97
N SER A 204 21.81 -20.09 16.20
CA SER A 204 22.18 -20.19 14.78
C SER A 204 23.05 -19.03 14.31
N TYR A 205 24.35 -19.30 14.10
CA TYR A 205 25.29 -18.30 13.59
C TYR A 205 24.96 -17.85 12.17
N ALA A 206 24.39 -18.72 11.35
CA ALA A 206 23.91 -18.35 10.02
C ALA A 206 22.74 -17.35 10.09
N ASN A 207 21.78 -17.59 10.99
CA ASN A 207 20.66 -16.66 11.22
C ASN A 207 21.12 -15.34 11.86
N PHE A 208 22.11 -15.39 12.74
CA PHE A 208 22.73 -14.18 13.26
C PHE A 208 23.33 -13.32 12.14
N GLY A 209 24.14 -13.93 11.26
CA GLY A 209 24.76 -13.24 10.13
C GLY A 209 23.75 -12.66 9.13
N SER A 210 22.67 -13.39 8.84
CA SER A 210 21.58 -12.90 7.99
C SER A 210 20.79 -11.78 8.68
N SER A 211 20.52 -11.90 9.98
CA SER A 211 19.80 -10.90 10.77
C SER A 211 20.54 -9.57 10.83
N ILE A 212 21.85 -9.56 11.08
CA ILE A 212 22.62 -8.31 11.05
C ILE A 212 22.58 -7.68 9.66
N SER A 213 22.69 -8.49 8.60
CA SER A 213 22.64 -7.98 7.22
C SER A 213 21.28 -7.35 6.91
N GLY A 214 20.19 -7.96 7.40
CA GLY A 214 18.83 -7.42 7.32
C GLY A 214 18.66 -6.13 8.11
N LEU A 215 19.22 -6.01 9.32
CA LEU A 215 19.18 -4.77 10.11
C LEU A 215 19.94 -3.62 9.42
N ILE A 216 21.08 -3.93 8.78
CA ILE A 216 21.83 -2.95 7.97
C ILE A 216 20.98 -2.49 6.78
N GLU A 217 20.31 -3.40 6.07
CA GLU A 217 19.39 -3.07 4.97
C GLU A 217 18.22 -2.21 5.47
N LEU A 218 17.63 -2.57 6.62
CA LEU A 218 16.53 -1.87 7.24
C LEU A 218 16.89 -0.42 7.55
N ILE A 219 18.00 -0.17 8.26
CA ILE A 219 18.40 1.19 8.60
C ILE A 219 18.78 1.99 7.34
N ASN A 220 19.45 1.35 6.37
CA ASN A 220 19.93 2.03 5.16
C ASN A 220 18.81 2.39 4.20
N THR A 221 17.88 1.46 3.97
CA THR A 221 16.89 1.55 2.89
C THR A 221 15.46 1.62 3.37
N GLY A 222 15.22 1.36 4.66
CA GLY A 222 13.90 1.21 5.23
C GLY A 222 13.26 -0.16 4.98
N LYS A 223 13.97 -1.10 4.32
CA LYS A 223 13.41 -2.36 3.83
C LYS A 223 13.81 -3.57 4.67
N ILE A 224 12.91 -4.55 4.73
CA ILE A 224 13.19 -5.92 5.16
C ILE A 224 12.71 -6.86 4.06
N SER A 225 13.60 -7.76 3.62
CA SER A 225 13.29 -8.77 2.59
C SER A 225 12.66 -8.16 1.32
N GLY A 226 13.13 -6.98 0.91
CA GLY A 226 12.64 -6.27 -0.28
C GLY A 226 11.42 -5.36 -0.06
N THR A 227 10.71 -5.46 1.07
CA THR A 227 9.52 -4.65 1.38
C THR A 227 9.87 -3.47 2.27
N LEU A 228 9.38 -2.26 1.93
CA LEU A 228 9.57 -1.08 2.77
C LEU A 228 8.77 -1.22 4.07
N ALA A 229 9.45 -1.19 5.21
CA ALA A 229 8.89 -1.34 6.55
C ALA A 229 8.96 -0.05 7.37
N THR A 230 9.93 0.83 7.07
CA THR A 230 10.08 2.15 7.70
C THR A 230 10.84 3.11 6.78
N LYS A 231 11.07 4.35 7.22
CA LYS A 231 11.89 5.33 6.49
C LYS A 231 13.35 4.89 6.42
N PRO A 232 14.04 5.06 5.27
CA PRO A 232 15.50 4.97 5.25
C PRO A 232 16.09 6.09 6.11
N ARG A 233 17.26 5.84 6.73
CA ARG A 233 17.91 6.80 7.64
C ARG A 233 18.11 8.22 7.08
N PHE A 234 18.22 8.37 5.76
CA PHE A 234 18.40 9.67 5.10
C PHE A 234 17.09 10.43 4.81
N ALA A 235 15.93 9.78 4.95
CA ALA A 235 14.62 10.37 4.70
C ALA A 235 13.96 10.96 5.97
N TYR A 236 14.66 10.95 7.10
CA TYR A 236 14.22 11.65 8.31
C TYR A 236 14.31 13.17 8.08
N GLU A 237 13.25 13.86 8.48
CA GLU A 237 13.14 15.31 8.42
C GLU A 237 14.09 15.95 9.45
N ASP A 238 14.13 15.39 10.67
CA ASP A 238 15.09 15.77 11.69
C ASP A 238 16.49 15.25 11.32
N LYS A 239 17.39 16.19 11.00
CA LYS A 239 18.77 15.88 10.59
C LYS A 239 19.61 15.31 11.71
N LYS A 240 19.32 15.64 12.97
CA LYS A 240 20.02 15.07 14.12
C LYS A 240 19.66 13.59 14.26
N ILE A 241 18.39 13.24 14.09
CA ILE A 241 17.96 11.82 14.08
C ILE A 241 18.63 11.08 12.91
N ALA A 242 18.64 11.66 11.71
CA ALA A 242 19.30 11.07 10.54
C ALA A 242 20.80 10.81 10.79
N GLU A 243 21.52 11.75 11.40
CA GLU A 243 22.93 11.59 11.79
C GLU A 243 23.13 10.49 12.83
N GLN A 244 22.29 10.43 13.88
CA GLN A 244 22.39 9.37 14.89
C GLN A 244 22.06 7.98 14.30
N LEU A 245 21.16 7.90 13.32
CA LEU A 245 20.88 6.67 12.57
C LEU A 245 22.04 6.26 11.65
N ASN A 246 22.85 7.20 11.14
CA ASN A 246 24.12 6.86 10.46
C ASN A 246 25.08 6.17 11.43
N THR A 247 25.22 6.66 12.66
CA THR A 247 26.04 6.01 13.69
C THR A 247 25.54 4.60 14.02
N THR A 248 24.22 4.42 14.17
CA THR A 248 23.62 3.08 14.39
C THR A 248 23.95 2.13 13.23
N TYR A 249 23.85 2.62 11.99
CA TYR A 249 24.21 1.86 10.80
C TYR A 249 25.69 1.44 10.78
N ASP A 250 26.60 2.34 11.16
CA ASP A 250 28.03 2.05 11.21
C ASP A 250 28.38 1.04 12.31
N GLN A 251 27.72 1.11 13.46
CA GLN A 251 27.86 0.13 14.54
C GLN A 251 27.37 -1.28 14.12
N LEU A 252 26.24 -1.36 13.40
CA LEU A 252 25.77 -2.64 12.84
C LEU A 252 26.77 -3.22 11.82
N ARG A 253 27.38 -2.36 10.98
CA ARG A 253 28.45 -2.77 10.06
C ARG A 253 29.72 -3.22 10.79
N LEU A 254 30.04 -2.62 11.93
CA LEU A 254 31.15 -3.06 12.77
C LEU A 254 30.88 -4.45 13.34
N LEU A 255 29.68 -4.70 13.88
CA LEU A 255 29.26 -6.01 14.35
C LEU A 255 29.33 -7.07 13.24
N ARG A 256 28.85 -6.75 12.02
CA ARG A 256 28.99 -7.64 10.87
C ARG A 256 30.44 -7.93 10.51
N ARG A 257 31.33 -6.93 10.58
CA ARG A 257 32.76 -7.12 10.29
C ARG A 257 33.43 -8.01 11.32
N LEU A 258 33.10 -7.85 12.61
CA LEU A 258 33.54 -8.72 13.69
C LEU A 258 33.12 -10.16 13.42
N PHE A 259 31.83 -10.38 13.15
CA PHE A 259 31.29 -11.69 12.78
C PHE A 259 32.04 -12.33 11.61
N GLN A 260 32.19 -11.59 10.51
CA GLN A 260 32.88 -12.09 9.31
C GLN A 260 34.37 -12.37 9.54
N ALA A 261 35.03 -11.67 10.47
CA ALA A 261 36.42 -11.95 10.81
C ALA A 261 36.56 -13.32 11.49
N HIS A 262 35.69 -13.62 12.45
CA HIS A 262 35.65 -14.92 13.12
C HIS A 262 35.23 -16.05 12.18
N VAL A 263 34.29 -15.83 11.26
CA VAL A 263 33.96 -16.79 10.19
C VAL A 263 35.17 -17.07 9.30
N ARG A 264 35.91 -16.03 8.86
CA ARG A 264 37.11 -16.21 8.03
C ARG A 264 38.26 -16.93 8.75
N SER A 265 38.37 -16.72 10.06
CA SER A 265 39.39 -17.39 10.89
C SER A 265 39.10 -18.88 11.15
N GLY A 266 37.85 -19.31 10.92
CA GLY A 266 37.38 -20.65 11.25
C GLY A 266 36.82 -20.81 12.68
N GLU A 267 36.88 -19.78 13.52
CA GLU A 267 36.29 -19.79 14.87
C GLU A 267 34.76 -19.87 14.85
N ILE A 268 34.11 -19.41 13.78
CA ILE A 268 32.67 -19.60 13.54
C ILE A 268 32.50 -20.45 12.28
N ASP A 269 32.06 -21.68 12.47
CA ASP A 269 31.72 -22.62 11.40
C ASP A 269 30.21 -22.58 11.13
N LEU A 270 29.85 -21.92 10.03
CA LEU A 270 28.46 -21.79 9.59
C LEU A 270 27.85 -23.09 9.08
N ALA A 271 28.68 -24.01 8.53
CA ALA A 271 28.18 -25.26 7.95
C ALA A 271 27.77 -26.24 9.05
N ASN A 272 28.53 -26.27 10.14
CA ASN A 272 28.25 -27.15 11.28
C ASN A 272 27.52 -26.44 12.43
N ASN A 273 27.24 -25.14 12.28
CA ASN A 273 26.67 -24.28 13.32
C ASN A 273 27.43 -24.37 14.65
N LYS A 274 28.75 -24.17 14.60
CA LYS A 274 29.64 -24.24 15.76
C LYS A 274 30.44 -22.96 15.91
N CYS A 275 30.64 -22.52 17.15
CA CYS A 275 31.56 -21.45 17.49
C CYS A 275 32.57 -21.96 18.52
N ASN A 276 33.86 -21.82 18.20
CA ASN A 276 34.99 -22.20 19.05
C ASN A 276 35.96 -21.04 19.10
N PHE A 277 35.65 -20.02 19.91
CA PHE A 277 36.59 -18.93 20.10
C PHE A 277 37.85 -19.41 20.81
N HIS A 278 38.99 -18.87 20.40
CA HIS A 278 40.26 -19.14 21.08
C HIS A 278 40.34 -18.44 22.45
N THR A 279 39.54 -17.40 22.70
CA THR A 279 39.50 -16.66 23.96
C THR A 279 38.07 -16.23 24.32
N SER A 280 37.79 -16.05 25.62
CA SER A 280 36.51 -15.49 26.09
C SER A 280 36.28 -14.03 25.67
N GLN A 281 37.36 -13.31 25.34
CA GLN A 281 37.30 -11.92 24.89
C GLN A 281 36.50 -11.74 23.59
N ALA A 282 36.46 -12.77 22.74
CA ALA A 282 35.69 -12.72 21.49
C ALA A 282 34.19 -12.68 21.78
N GLU A 283 33.70 -13.52 22.69
CA GLU A 283 32.30 -13.52 23.14
C GLU A 283 31.91 -12.19 23.76
N GLU A 284 32.73 -11.70 24.71
CA GLU A 284 32.54 -10.40 25.35
C GLU A 284 32.50 -9.25 24.32
N ALA A 285 33.30 -9.32 23.24
CA ALA A 285 33.31 -8.31 22.20
C ALA A 285 32.00 -8.26 21.39
N PHE A 286 31.34 -9.40 21.15
CA PHE A 286 30.03 -9.44 20.50
C PHE A 286 28.96 -8.77 21.37
N ASP A 287 28.88 -9.17 22.64
CA ASP A 287 27.87 -8.64 23.56
C ASP A 287 28.12 -7.17 23.90
N ALA A 288 29.39 -6.75 24.02
CA ALA A 288 29.74 -5.34 24.16
C ALA A 288 29.29 -4.52 22.93
N GLN A 289 29.49 -5.04 21.72
CA GLN A 289 29.06 -4.35 20.50
C GLN A 289 27.54 -4.30 20.34
N ARG A 290 26.82 -5.38 20.70
CA ARG A 290 25.34 -5.42 20.76
C ARG A 290 24.81 -4.39 21.76
N ASN A 291 25.38 -4.34 22.97
CA ASN A 291 25.03 -3.36 23.99
C ASN A 291 25.34 -1.92 23.55
N ALA A 292 26.43 -1.67 22.85
CA ALA A 292 26.76 -0.35 22.32
C ALA A 292 25.75 0.13 21.26
N ILE A 293 25.25 -0.79 20.42
CA ILE A 293 24.18 -0.50 19.45
C ILE A 293 22.88 -0.17 20.19
N ASN A 294 22.46 -1.01 21.13
CA ASN A 294 21.21 -0.81 21.88
C ASN A 294 21.24 0.49 22.69
N ALA A 295 22.35 0.76 23.39
CA ALA A 295 22.51 1.99 24.17
C ALA A 295 22.47 3.25 23.30
N HIS A 296 23.15 3.23 22.15
CA HIS A 296 23.13 4.34 21.21
C HIS A 296 21.73 4.56 20.65
N PHE A 297 21.05 3.52 20.16
CA PHE A 297 19.70 3.64 19.64
C PHE A 297 18.70 4.09 20.71
N ASN A 298 18.83 3.60 21.95
CA ASN A 298 18.04 4.06 23.09
C ASN A 298 18.18 5.56 23.35
N SER A 299 19.36 6.15 23.11
CA SER A 299 19.56 7.60 23.24
C SER A 299 18.77 8.41 22.20
N ILE A 300 18.50 7.82 21.02
CA ILE A 300 17.69 8.44 19.94
C ILE A 300 16.22 8.44 20.32
N ILE A 301 15.74 7.34 20.92
CA ILE A 301 14.31 7.15 21.21
C ILE A 301 13.87 7.69 22.58
N ALA A 302 14.80 7.93 23.50
CA ALA A 302 14.51 8.44 24.85
C ALA A 302 13.70 9.74 24.88
N PRO A 303 13.96 10.76 24.02
CA PRO A 303 13.16 11.99 23.98
C PRO A 303 11.68 11.76 23.62
N PHE A 304 11.35 10.63 23.01
CA PHE A 304 10.00 10.28 22.58
C PHE A 304 9.26 9.36 23.58
N GLY A 305 9.91 8.95 24.68
CA GLY A 305 9.30 8.12 25.71
C GLY A 305 9.04 6.67 25.29
N TYR A 306 9.71 6.18 24.25
CA TYR A 306 9.58 4.80 23.80
C TYR A 306 10.32 3.83 24.72
N GLN A 307 9.82 2.58 24.79
CA GLN A 307 10.45 1.53 25.57
C GLN A 307 11.87 1.25 25.05
N PRO A 308 12.90 1.21 25.92
CA PRO A 308 14.26 0.93 25.48
C PRO A 308 14.40 -0.50 24.96
N LEU A 309 15.38 -0.70 24.07
CA LEU A 309 15.92 -2.03 23.78
C LEU A 309 16.65 -2.55 25.03
N PRO A 310 16.47 -3.82 25.41
CA PRO A 310 17.08 -4.35 26.60
C PRO A 310 18.60 -4.50 26.41
N LYS A 311 19.32 -4.56 27.53
CA LYS A 311 20.74 -4.91 27.54
C LYS A 311 20.89 -6.42 27.35
N VAL A 312 21.93 -6.79 26.63
CA VAL A 312 22.45 -8.16 26.59
C VAL A 312 23.20 -8.38 27.90
N ASN A 313 22.77 -9.34 28.72
CA ASN A 313 23.31 -9.62 30.06
C ASN A 313 24.02 -10.95 30.12
#